data_AF-A0A969Q4Q6-F1
#
_entry.id   AF-A0A969Q4Q6-F1
#
_cell.length_a   1.000
_cell.length_b   1.000
_cell.length_c   1.000
_cell.angle_alpha   90.00
_cell.angle_beta   90.00
_cell.angle_gamma   90.00
#
_symmetry.space_group_name_H-M   'P 1'
#
loop_
_entity.id
_entity.type
_entity.pdbx_description
1 polymer ?
#
loop_
_entity_poly.entity_id
_entity_poly.type
_entity_poly.pdbx_seq_one_letter_code
_entity_poly.pdbx_strand_id
1 'polypeptide(L)'
;MTLVKLLPIALLLLTSIVAGDSLAQSQQPSRQIGQGIDCDRDGQNDDLRVDDNGDGIPDRCLLNQIKPAMNRANYDRELKELQAQPCEKATKIVKNVSYMMCSLNGGSKIIISASEALMEVGDGVGYWLKGNRVRAIVFFGSGHVVFFNRGVLEAQIVSYKAEVTTVFTADERQQFEGLERNGVNKILQIFGR
;
A
#
# COMPACT_ATOMS: atom_id res chain seq x y z
N MET A 1 -65.58 61.08 18.24
CA MET A 1 -66.06 61.06 16.84
C MET A 1 -64.95 60.43 16.01
N THR A 2 -64.67 59.13 16.15
CA THR A 2 -65.44 57.97 15.65
C THR A 2 -65.57 57.98 14.13
N LEU A 3 -64.75 57.18 13.44
CA LEU A 3 -65.25 56.40 12.30
C LEU A 3 -64.46 55.09 12.18
N VAL A 4 -65.17 54.02 12.51
CA VAL A 4 -64.85 52.62 12.26
C VAL A 4 -65.27 52.29 10.82
N LYS A 5 -64.44 51.55 10.07
CA LYS A 5 -64.85 50.75 8.90
C LYS A 5 -64.00 49.48 8.90
N LEU A 6 -64.49 48.38 9.48
CA LEU A 6 -65.25 47.28 8.83
C LEU A 6 -64.51 46.58 7.69
N LEU A 7 -64.07 45.34 7.99
CA LEU A 7 -63.69 44.26 7.07
C LEU A 7 -64.80 43.93 6.07
N PRO A 8 -64.46 43.12 5.04
CA PRO A 8 -65.18 41.86 4.89
C PRO A 8 -64.26 40.64 4.83
N ILE A 9 -64.82 39.55 5.37
CA ILE A 9 -64.31 38.19 5.48
C ILE A 9 -64.76 37.37 4.27
N ALA A 10 -64.00 36.30 3.99
CA ALA A 10 -64.32 35.08 3.23
C ALA A 10 -63.84 35.03 1.77
N LEU A 11 -62.96 34.07 1.44
CA LEU A 11 -63.39 32.73 1.02
C LEU A 11 -62.21 31.75 1.02
N LEU A 12 -62.44 30.55 1.58
CA LEU A 12 -61.55 29.40 1.60
C LEU A 12 -61.27 28.85 0.19
N LEU A 13 -60.05 28.34 -0.01
CA LEU A 13 -59.83 27.12 -0.81
C LEU A 13 -58.67 26.33 -0.19
N LEU A 14 -59.04 25.27 0.53
CA LEU A 14 -58.19 24.12 0.81
C LEU A 14 -57.90 23.41 -0.51
N THR A 15 -56.63 23.25 -0.85
CA THR A 15 -56.19 22.20 -1.78
C THR A 15 -55.09 21.39 -1.13
N SER A 16 -55.49 20.18 -0.78
CA SER A 16 -54.78 18.93 -0.54
C SER A 16 -53.26 18.90 -0.66
N ILE A 17 -52.69 18.42 0.43
CA ILE A 17 -51.45 17.66 0.58
C ILE A 17 -51.19 16.76 -0.64
N VAL A 18 -50.04 16.95 -1.30
CA VAL A 18 -49.22 15.82 -1.73
C VAL A 18 -47.94 15.94 -0.90
N ALA A 19 -47.90 15.15 0.17
CA ALA A 19 -46.67 14.85 0.86
C ALA A 19 -45.79 14.12 -0.16
N GLY A 20 -44.89 14.87 -0.80
CA GLY A 20 -43.70 14.25 -1.33
C GLY A 20 -42.93 13.77 -0.12
N ASP A 21 -42.98 12.47 0.13
CA ASP A 21 -42.05 11.76 1.02
C ASP A 21 -40.63 12.09 0.54
N SER A 22 -40.11 13.20 1.05
CA SER A 22 -38.70 13.45 1.11
C SER A 22 -38.21 12.45 2.15
N LEU A 23 -37.82 11.26 1.69
CA LEU A 23 -36.87 10.43 2.41
C LEU A 23 -35.58 11.25 2.49
N ALA A 24 -35.56 12.21 3.42
CA ALA A 24 -34.33 12.71 3.99
C ALA A 24 -33.70 11.49 4.65
N GLN A 25 -32.84 10.79 3.90
CA GLN A 25 -31.84 9.93 4.50
C GLN A 25 -31.10 10.84 5.48
N SER A 26 -31.39 10.68 6.76
CA SER A 26 -30.54 11.23 7.81
C SER A 26 -29.18 10.60 7.57
N GLN A 27 -28.25 11.34 6.96
CA GLN A 27 -26.85 10.96 6.98
C GLN A 27 -26.45 11.02 8.45
N GLN A 28 -26.55 9.86 9.11
CA GLN A 28 -25.93 9.68 10.41
C GLN A 28 -24.42 9.93 10.21
N PRO A 29 -23.77 10.65 11.12
CA PRO A 29 -22.34 10.90 11.01
C PRO A 29 -21.62 9.55 11.05
N SER A 30 -20.77 9.27 10.06
CA SER A 30 -19.93 8.07 9.99
C SER A 30 -19.31 7.79 11.36
N ARG A 31 -19.55 6.60 11.92
CA ARG A 31 -19.14 6.25 13.27
C ARG A 31 -18.11 5.14 13.26
N GLN A 32 -17.03 5.32 14.02
CA GLN A 32 -16.13 4.22 14.32
C GLN A 32 -16.80 3.22 15.26
N ILE A 33 -16.77 1.94 14.90
CA ILE A 33 -17.41 0.85 15.66
C ILE A 33 -16.44 -0.26 16.05
N GLY A 34 -16.66 -0.87 17.22
CA GLY A 34 -15.92 -2.07 17.65
C GLY A 34 -14.43 -1.87 17.92
N GLN A 35 -13.74 -3.00 18.14
CA GLN A 35 -12.28 -3.04 18.26
C GLN A 35 -11.63 -2.89 16.88
N GLY A 36 -10.37 -2.45 16.86
CA GLY A 36 -9.59 -2.36 15.65
C GLY A 36 -9.46 -3.73 14.97
N ILE A 37 -9.28 -3.70 13.65
CA ILE A 37 -9.12 -4.87 12.79
C ILE A 37 -7.87 -4.69 11.94
N ASP A 38 -7.30 -5.77 11.45
CA ASP A 38 -6.14 -5.74 10.55
C ASP A 38 -6.62 -5.72 9.08
N CYS A 39 -6.80 -4.52 8.53
CA CYS A 39 -7.28 -4.33 7.15
C CYS A 39 -6.15 -4.27 6.14
N ASP A 40 -4.97 -3.82 6.54
CA ASP A 40 -3.77 -3.88 5.69
C ASP A 40 -2.90 -5.13 5.86
N ARG A 41 -3.33 -6.08 6.70
CA ARG A 41 -2.70 -7.38 6.98
C ARG A 41 -1.28 -7.25 7.53
N ASP A 42 -1.01 -6.21 8.31
CA ASP A 42 0.30 -6.01 8.94
C ASP A 42 0.48 -6.78 10.28
N GLY A 43 -0.55 -7.52 10.70
CA GLY A 43 -0.60 -8.29 11.93
C GLY A 43 -1.01 -7.48 13.16
N GLN A 44 -1.40 -6.22 12.99
CA GLN A 44 -1.91 -5.35 14.05
C GLN A 44 -3.40 -5.09 13.84
N ASN A 45 -4.18 -5.28 14.91
CA ASN A 45 -5.61 -5.00 14.90
C ASN A 45 -5.86 -3.53 15.26
N ASP A 46 -5.31 -2.61 14.48
CA ASP A 46 -5.38 -1.18 14.78
C ASP A 46 -6.17 -0.37 13.77
N ASP A 47 -6.64 -0.93 12.65
CA ASP A 47 -7.47 -0.21 11.67
C ASP A 47 -8.91 0.02 12.13
N LEU A 48 -9.50 1.09 11.60
CA LEU A 48 -10.83 1.58 11.97
C LEU A 48 -11.91 0.86 11.19
N ARG A 49 -12.90 0.32 11.89
CA ARG A 49 -14.16 -0.12 11.31
C ARG A 49 -15.11 1.07 11.31
N VAL A 50 -15.58 1.49 10.15
CA VAL A 50 -16.49 2.63 10.01
C VAL A 50 -17.84 2.15 9.50
N ASP A 51 -18.87 2.55 10.23
CA ASP A 51 -20.27 2.38 9.93
C ASP A 51 -20.82 3.73 9.44
N ASP A 52 -21.04 3.83 8.14
CA ASP A 52 -21.51 5.04 7.46
C ASP A 52 -23.04 5.18 7.55
N ASN A 53 -23.77 4.08 7.73
CA ASN A 53 -25.22 4.06 7.68
C ASN A 53 -25.91 3.80 9.05
N GLY A 54 -25.13 3.47 10.08
CA GLY A 54 -25.55 3.29 11.46
C GLY A 54 -26.23 1.95 11.77
N ASP A 55 -26.12 0.95 10.90
CA ASP A 55 -26.73 -0.38 11.08
C ASP A 55 -25.93 -1.32 12.01
N GLY A 56 -24.77 -0.88 12.49
CA GLY A 56 -23.88 -1.64 13.35
C GLY A 56 -22.96 -2.61 12.61
N ILE A 57 -22.97 -2.60 11.27
CA ILE A 57 -22.10 -3.39 10.39
C ILE A 57 -21.06 -2.45 9.77
N PRO A 58 -19.77 -2.84 9.72
CA PRO A 58 -18.75 -2.02 9.07
C PRO A 58 -19.00 -1.93 7.55
N ASP A 59 -19.24 -0.72 7.05
CA ASP A 59 -19.32 -0.43 5.61
C ASP A 59 -17.92 -0.34 4.98
N ARG A 60 -16.97 0.22 5.73
CA ARG A 60 -15.59 0.40 5.27
C ARG A 60 -14.59 0.20 6.39
N CYS A 61 -13.38 -0.16 5.99
CA CYS A 61 -12.24 -0.18 6.89
C CYS A 61 -11.24 0.92 6.51
N LEU A 62 -10.86 1.76 7.47
CA LEU A 62 -9.90 2.84 7.28
C LEU A 62 -8.63 2.56 8.06
N LEU A 63 -7.48 2.75 7.42
CA LEU A 63 -6.19 2.58 8.09
C LEU A 63 -6.03 3.64 9.19
N ASN A 64 -5.92 3.21 10.44
CA ASN A 64 -5.84 4.13 11.59
C ASN A 64 -4.46 4.76 11.70
N GLN A 65 -3.44 4.02 11.25
CA GLN A 65 -2.14 4.60 10.99
C GLN A 65 -2.19 5.30 9.64
N ILE A 66 -2.06 6.63 9.65
CA ILE A 66 -1.41 7.30 8.52
C ILE A 66 0.05 6.81 8.55
N LYS A 67 0.29 5.58 8.07
CA LYS A 67 1.62 5.19 7.63
C LYS A 67 2.00 6.30 6.65
N PRO A 68 3.07 7.08 6.89
CA PRO A 68 3.41 8.15 5.98
C PRO A 68 3.56 7.49 4.62
N ALA A 69 2.64 7.77 3.69
CA ALA A 69 2.71 7.27 2.34
C ALA A 69 4.13 7.58 1.87
N MET A 70 4.87 6.53 1.52
CA MET A 70 6.29 6.68 1.20
C MET A 70 6.39 7.72 0.09
N ASN A 71 6.97 8.88 0.38
CA ASN A 71 7.13 9.93 -0.62
C ASN A 71 8.45 9.74 -1.36
N ARG A 72 8.61 10.43 -2.50
CA ARG A 72 9.81 10.27 -3.33
C ARG A 72 11.12 10.54 -2.57
N ALA A 73 11.15 11.54 -1.72
CA ALA A 73 12.35 11.88 -0.94
C ALA A 73 12.73 10.78 0.07
N ASN A 74 11.73 10.20 0.74
CA ASN A 74 11.94 9.07 1.65
C ASN A 74 12.46 7.85 0.88
N TYR A 75 11.92 7.58 -0.31
CA TYR A 75 12.42 6.53 -1.20
C TYR A 75 13.86 6.77 -1.63
N ASP A 76 14.18 7.94 -2.18
CA ASP A 76 15.51 8.20 -2.73
C ASP A 76 16.56 8.09 -1.61
N ARG A 77 16.22 8.54 -0.40
CA ARG A 77 17.05 8.34 0.80
C ARG A 77 17.22 6.86 1.10
N GLU A 78 16.13 6.10 1.17
CA GLU A 78 16.19 4.69 1.55
C GLU A 78 16.91 3.82 0.51
N LEU A 79 16.65 4.04 -0.78
CA LEU A 79 17.38 3.34 -1.84
C LEU A 79 18.87 3.65 -1.76
N LYS A 80 19.24 4.91 -1.50
CA LYS A 80 20.64 5.31 -1.29
C LYS A 80 21.26 4.61 -0.07
N GLU A 81 20.53 4.49 1.03
CA GLU A 81 20.96 3.73 2.21
C GLU A 81 21.18 2.25 1.90
N LEU A 82 20.26 1.62 1.15
CA LEU A 82 20.37 0.22 0.73
C LEU A 82 21.59 0.00 -0.19
N GLN A 83 21.86 0.93 -1.10
CA GLN A 83 22.98 0.87 -2.05
C GLN A 83 24.34 1.19 -1.40
N ALA A 84 24.36 1.98 -0.34
CA ALA A 84 25.58 2.37 0.37
C ALA A 84 26.11 1.30 1.32
N GLN A 85 25.37 0.21 1.54
CA GLN A 85 25.82 -0.88 2.41
C GLN A 85 27.09 -1.55 1.86
N PRO A 86 28.11 -1.79 2.70
CA PRO A 86 29.33 -2.45 2.24
C PRO A 86 29.00 -3.86 1.75
N CYS A 87 29.45 -4.19 0.54
CA CYS A 87 29.14 -5.47 -0.10
C CYS A 87 30.40 -6.20 -0.51
N GLU A 88 30.58 -7.39 0.04
CA GLU A 88 31.46 -8.40 -0.53
C GLU A 88 30.66 -9.30 -1.48
N LYS A 89 31.01 -9.23 -2.77
CA LYS A 89 30.29 -9.84 -3.86
C LYS A 89 30.73 -11.28 -4.08
N ALA A 90 29.76 -12.17 -4.20
CA ALA A 90 29.92 -13.50 -4.77
C ALA A 90 29.08 -13.61 -6.04
N THR A 91 29.66 -14.14 -7.10
CA THR A 91 28.98 -14.31 -8.40
C THR A 91 29.02 -15.78 -8.82
N LYS A 92 27.91 -16.27 -9.36
CA LYS A 92 27.80 -17.58 -10.01
C LYS A 92 27.08 -17.42 -11.33
N ILE A 93 27.52 -18.15 -12.35
CA ILE A 93 26.85 -18.20 -13.65
C ILE A 93 26.28 -19.60 -13.82
N VAL A 94 24.98 -19.69 -14.09
CA VAL A 94 24.32 -20.95 -14.39
C VAL A 94 23.58 -20.79 -15.72
N LYS A 95 24.00 -21.55 -16.73
CA LYS A 95 23.56 -21.36 -18.12
C LYS A 95 23.81 -19.91 -18.56
N ASN A 96 22.75 -19.17 -18.92
CA ASN A 96 22.81 -17.79 -19.39
C ASN A 96 22.34 -16.76 -18.33
N VAL A 97 22.32 -17.17 -17.05
CA VAL A 97 21.88 -16.33 -15.94
C VAL A 97 23.05 -16.09 -14.99
N SER A 98 23.34 -14.83 -14.72
CA SER A 98 24.28 -14.38 -13.70
C SER A 98 23.54 -14.18 -12.38
N TYR A 99 24.01 -14.85 -11.35
CA TYR A 99 23.55 -14.68 -9.98
C TYR A 99 24.61 -13.95 -9.20
N MET A 100 24.22 -12.91 -8.47
CA MET A 100 25.10 -12.15 -7.60
C MET A 100 24.51 -12.15 -6.19
N MET A 101 25.37 -12.23 -5.19
CA MET A 101 25.02 -12.13 -3.79
C MET A 101 25.99 -11.19 -3.10
N CYS A 102 25.47 -10.30 -2.26
CA CYS A 102 26.23 -9.40 -1.40
C CYS A 102 26.04 -9.81 0.05
N SER A 103 27.15 -9.98 0.76
CA SER A 103 27.17 -10.19 2.21
C SER A 103 27.99 -9.11 2.91
N LEU A 104 27.66 -8.83 4.18
CA LEU A 104 28.56 -8.09 5.07
C LEU A 104 29.73 -9.01 5.45
N ASN A 105 30.97 -8.53 5.41
CA ASN A 105 32.16 -9.23 5.93
C ASN A 105 32.30 -10.68 5.41
N GLY A 106 32.64 -10.82 4.14
CA GLY A 106 33.33 -11.97 3.55
C GLY A 106 32.88 -13.37 3.94
N GLY A 107 31.58 -13.66 3.76
CA GLY A 107 31.03 -14.99 4.04
C GLY A 107 30.08 -15.03 5.23
N SER A 108 29.75 -13.90 5.86
CA SER A 108 28.71 -13.85 6.88
C SER A 108 27.37 -14.40 6.36
N LYS A 109 26.56 -14.93 7.28
CA LYS A 109 25.16 -15.33 7.01
C LYS A 109 24.26 -14.14 6.66
N ILE A 110 24.72 -12.91 6.90
CA ILE A 110 23.94 -11.69 6.69
C ILE A 110 24.07 -11.28 5.21
N ILE A 111 23.04 -11.64 4.45
CA ILE A 111 22.87 -11.22 3.06
C ILE A 111 22.17 -9.87 3.04
N ILE A 112 22.75 -8.91 2.33
CA ILE A 112 22.22 -7.55 2.21
C ILE A 112 21.63 -7.29 0.82
N SER A 113 22.08 -8.04 -0.19
CA SER A 113 21.41 -8.08 -1.48
C SER A 113 21.68 -9.39 -2.22
N ALA A 114 20.78 -9.72 -3.11
CA ALA A 114 20.90 -10.84 -4.03
C ALA A 114 20.27 -10.44 -5.37
N SER A 115 20.75 -10.95 -6.48
CA SER A 115 20.14 -10.68 -7.78
C SER A 115 20.35 -11.83 -8.76
N GLU A 116 19.45 -11.92 -9.73
CA GLU A 116 19.60 -12.74 -10.93
C GLU A 116 19.38 -11.87 -12.16
N ALA A 117 20.19 -12.05 -13.19
CA ALA A 117 20.06 -11.33 -14.45
C ALA A 117 20.47 -12.20 -15.64
N LEU A 118 19.73 -12.10 -16.74
CA LEU A 118 20.10 -12.65 -18.03
C LEU A 118 21.36 -11.95 -18.54
N MET A 119 22.38 -12.71 -18.91
CA MET A 119 23.66 -12.14 -19.32
C MET A 119 23.60 -11.34 -20.62
N GLU A 120 22.72 -11.73 -21.54
CA GLU A 120 22.60 -11.08 -22.86
C GLU A 120 21.94 -9.71 -22.81
N VAL A 121 20.91 -9.56 -21.97
CA VAL A 121 20.05 -8.37 -21.97
C VAL A 121 20.09 -7.58 -20.67
N GLY A 122 20.70 -8.13 -19.62
CA GLY A 122 20.77 -7.49 -18.29
C GLY A 122 19.43 -7.44 -17.55
N ASP A 123 18.36 -7.98 -18.14
CA ASP A 123 17.05 -8.07 -17.49
C ASP A 123 17.05 -9.14 -16.39
N GLY A 124 16.24 -8.90 -15.37
CA GLY A 124 16.16 -9.74 -14.18
C GLY A 124 15.68 -8.97 -12.97
N VAL A 125 16.05 -9.46 -11.80
CA VAL A 125 15.55 -8.96 -10.53
C VAL A 125 16.66 -8.87 -9.49
N GLY A 126 16.69 -7.77 -8.76
CA GLY A 126 17.54 -7.55 -7.60
C GLY A 126 16.71 -7.39 -6.34
N TYR A 127 17.25 -7.88 -5.24
CA TYR A 127 16.65 -7.84 -3.91
C TYR A 127 17.62 -7.14 -2.97
N TRP A 128 17.14 -6.15 -2.21
CA TRP A 128 17.84 -5.61 -1.05
C TRP A 128 17.17 -6.08 0.22
N LEU A 129 17.97 -6.49 1.20
CA LEU A 129 17.52 -7.05 2.46
C LEU A 129 17.85 -6.12 3.61
N LYS A 130 16.97 -6.12 4.61
CA LYS A 130 17.21 -5.52 5.93
C LYS A 130 16.97 -6.60 6.98
N GLY A 131 18.05 -7.11 7.56
CA GLY A 131 17.99 -8.36 8.32
C GLY A 131 17.66 -9.55 7.41
N ASN A 132 16.65 -10.33 7.77
CA ASN A 132 16.25 -11.54 7.02
C ASN A 132 15.02 -11.30 6.11
N ARG A 133 14.65 -10.05 5.85
CA ARG A 133 13.48 -9.68 5.06
C ARG A 133 13.89 -8.84 3.86
N VAL A 134 13.15 -8.99 2.77
CA VAL A 134 13.34 -8.14 1.60
C VAL A 134 12.75 -6.77 1.93
N ARG A 135 13.57 -5.72 1.80
CA ARG A 135 13.12 -4.34 1.96
C ARG A 135 12.72 -3.73 0.61
N ALA A 136 13.45 -4.07 -0.44
CA ALA A 136 13.16 -3.59 -1.77
C ALA A 136 13.50 -4.61 -2.86
N ILE A 137 12.74 -4.58 -3.95
CA ILE A 137 13.00 -5.36 -5.16
C ILE A 137 13.13 -4.39 -6.32
N VAL A 138 14.17 -4.53 -7.13
CA VAL A 138 14.37 -3.82 -8.39
C VAL A 138 14.19 -4.77 -9.56
N PHE A 139 13.43 -4.34 -10.56
CA PHE A 139 13.27 -5.03 -11.83
C PHE A 139 14.18 -4.36 -12.86
N PHE A 140 15.21 -5.07 -13.34
CA PHE A 140 16.25 -4.45 -14.14
C PHE A 140 15.75 -3.99 -15.52
N GLY A 141 14.87 -4.74 -16.17
CA GLY A 141 14.32 -4.38 -17.48
C GLY A 141 13.41 -3.15 -17.46
N SER A 142 12.67 -2.91 -16.37
CA SER A 142 11.75 -1.77 -16.27
C SER A 142 12.28 -0.62 -15.42
N GLY A 143 13.32 -0.86 -14.61
CA GLY A 143 13.78 0.06 -13.59
C GLY A 143 12.75 0.33 -12.49
N HIS A 144 11.72 -0.51 -12.36
CA HIS A 144 10.75 -0.42 -11.27
C HIS A 144 11.41 -0.86 -9.97
N VAL A 145 11.12 -0.15 -8.89
CA VAL A 145 11.53 -0.54 -7.54
C VAL A 145 10.29 -0.62 -6.66
N VAL A 146 10.09 -1.75 -5.98
CA VAL A 146 9.00 -1.94 -5.02
C VAL A 146 9.56 -2.09 -3.62
N PHE A 147 8.87 -1.52 -2.63
CA PHE A 147 9.28 -1.49 -1.22
C PHE A 147 8.29 -2.24 -0.35
N PHE A 148 8.83 -2.87 0.69
CA PHE A 148 8.06 -3.70 1.61
C PHE A 148 8.34 -3.33 3.05
N ASN A 149 7.31 -3.10 3.83
CA ASN A 149 7.44 -2.96 5.27
C ASN A 149 7.01 -4.28 5.93
N ARG A 150 7.98 -4.99 6.52
CA ARG A 150 7.74 -6.27 7.21
C ARG A 150 7.01 -7.33 6.37
N GLY A 151 7.19 -7.30 5.04
CA GLY A 151 6.58 -8.25 4.10
C GLY A 151 5.29 -7.74 3.44
N VAL A 152 4.79 -6.57 3.83
CA VAL A 152 3.63 -5.91 3.22
C VAL A 152 4.11 -4.94 2.16
N LEU A 153 3.52 -4.99 0.96
CA LEU A 153 3.81 -4.04 -0.12
C LEU A 153 3.42 -2.62 0.30
N GLU A 154 4.39 -1.71 0.27
CA GLU A 154 4.26 -0.33 0.76
C GLU A 154 4.24 0.69 -0.39
N ALA A 155 5.12 0.52 -1.39
CA ALA A 155 5.23 1.45 -2.52
C ALA A 155 5.86 0.80 -3.75
N GLN A 156 5.54 1.35 -4.92
CA GLN A 156 6.19 1.06 -6.20
C GLN A 156 6.61 2.37 -6.83
N ILE A 157 7.82 2.40 -7.38
CA ILE A 157 8.39 3.58 -8.02
C ILE A 157 8.96 3.20 -9.36
N VAL A 158 8.60 3.99 -10.36
CA VAL A 158 9.19 3.91 -11.69
C VAL A 158 10.34 4.90 -11.73
N SER A 159 11.57 4.38 -11.70
CA SER A 159 12.80 5.18 -11.50
C SER A 159 12.87 6.43 -12.41
N TYR A 160 12.42 6.33 -13.65
CA TYR A 160 12.47 7.41 -14.65
C TYR A 160 11.23 8.33 -14.71
N LYS A 161 10.09 7.97 -14.07
CA LYS A 161 8.85 8.78 -14.13
C LYS A 161 8.60 9.64 -12.89
N ALA A 162 9.44 9.52 -11.85
CA ALA A 162 9.22 10.15 -10.55
C ALA A 162 7.89 9.80 -9.86
N GLU A 163 7.13 8.86 -10.40
CA GLU A 163 5.82 8.44 -9.92
C GLU A 163 5.97 7.44 -8.78
N VAL A 164 5.18 7.66 -7.72
CA VAL A 164 5.08 6.76 -6.57
C VAL A 164 3.66 6.23 -6.51
N THR A 165 3.51 4.92 -6.63
CA THR A 165 2.24 4.21 -6.46
C THR A 165 2.21 3.59 -5.08
N THR A 166 1.14 3.84 -4.33
CA THR A 166 0.89 3.27 -3.00
C THR A 166 -0.46 2.54 -2.90
N VAL A 167 -1.26 2.61 -3.96
CA VAL A 167 -2.54 1.93 -4.09
C VAL A 167 -2.34 0.75 -5.04
N PHE A 168 -2.64 -0.45 -4.56
CA PHE A 168 -2.39 -1.69 -5.28
C PHE A 168 -3.65 -2.57 -5.27
N THR A 169 -3.88 -3.26 -6.37
CA THR A 169 -4.88 -4.32 -6.46
C THR A 169 -4.45 -5.54 -5.63
N ALA A 170 -5.41 -6.42 -5.32
CA ALA A 170 -5.14 -7.67 -4.61
C ALA A 170 -4.14 -8.56 -5.37
N ASP A 171 -4.24 -8.60 -6.70
CA ASP A 171 -3.36 -9.39 -7.56
C ASP A 171 -1.92 -8.85 -7.55
N GLU A 172 -1.74 -7.53 -7.63
CA GLU A 172 -0.42 -6.89 -7.53
C GLU A 172 0.23 -7.18 -6.18
N ARG A 173 -0.54 -7.07 -5.08
CA ARG A 173 -0.05 -7.43 -3.74
C ARG A 173 0.38 -8.90 -3.70
N GLN A 174 -0.49 -9.80 -4.17
CA GLN A 174 -0.18 -11.24 -4.18
C GLN A 174 1.10 -11.53 -4.97
N GLN A 175 1.29 -10.89 -6.12
CA GLN A 175 2.48 -11.05 -6.94
C GLN A 175 3.73 -10.53 -6.24
N PHE A 176 3.75 -9.27 -5.82
CA PHE A 176 4.94 -8.63 -5.25
C PHE A 176 5.32 -9.22 -3.90
N GLU A 177 4.36 -9.46 -3.02
CA GLU A 177 4.62 -10.09 -1.72
C GLU A 177 4.97 -11.58 -1.88
N GLY A 178 4.50 -12.23 -2.95
CA GLY A 178 4.96 -13.55 -3.34
C GLY A 178 6.45 -13.56 -3.72
N LEU A 179 6.93 -12.52 -4.41
CA LEU A 179 8.34 -12.34 -4.74
C LEU A 179 9.19 -11.99 -3.51
N GLU A 180 8.69 -11.14 -2.61
CA GLU A 180 9.32 -10.82 -1.31
C GLU A 180 9.61 -12.12 -0.53
N ARG A 181 8.61 -13.00 -0.40
CA ARG A 181 8.72 -14.23 0.39
C ARG A 181 9.65 -15.27 -0.20
N ASN A 182 9.69 -15.40 -1.52
CA ASN A 182 10.28 -16.57 -2.19
C ASN A 182 11.48 -16.25 -3.09
N GLY A 183 11.62 -15.01 -3.55
CA GLY A 183 12.57 -14.65 -4.59
C GLY A 183 14.01 -14.90 -4.19
N VAL A 184 14.41 -14.40 -3.02
CA VAL A 184 15.78 -14.55 -2.52
C VAL A 184 16.16 -16.02 -2.31
N ASN A 185 15.25 -16.86 -1.82
CA ASN A 185 15.53 -18.26 -1.51
C ASN A 185 16.02 -19.03 -2.75
N LYS A 186 15.47 -18.73 -3.93
CA LYS A 186 15.92 -19.35 -5.19
C LYS A 186 17.39 -19.03 -5.49
N ILE A 187 17.80 -17.78 -5.24
CA ILE A 187 19.18 -17.34 -5.45
C ILE A 187 20.10 -17.98 -4.41
N LEU A 188 19.68 -18.01 -3.14
CA LEU A 188 20.48 -18.62 -2.06
C LEU A 188 20.81 -20.09 -2.33
N GLN A 189 19.87 -20.86 -2.88
CA GLN A 189 20.09 -22.25 -3.27
C GLN A 189 21.22 -22.40 -4.30
N ILE A 190 21.35 -21.48 -5.26
CA ILE A 190 22.47 -21.47 -6.23
C ILE A 190 23.82 -21.31 -5.52
N PHE A 191 23.85 -20.56 -4.42
CA PHE A 191 25.03 -20.39 -3.58
C PHE A 191 25.21 -21.51 -2.54
N GLY A 192 24.34 -22.52 -2.51
CA GLY A 192 24.39 -23.64 -1.56
C GLY A 192 23.98 -23.25 -0.15
N ARG A 193 23.07 -22.28 -0.02
CA ARG A 193 22.50 -21.79 1.24
C ARG A 193 21.03 -22.17 1.38
#